data_AF-A0A3D4EA25-F1
#
_entry.id   AF-A0A3D4EA25-F1
#
_cell.length_a   1.000
_cell.length_b   1.000
_cell.length_c   1.000
_cell.angle_alpha   90.00
_cell.angle_beta   90.00
_cell.angle_gamma   90.00
#
_symmetry.space_group_name_H-M   'P 1'
#
loop_
_entity.id
_entity.type
_entity.pdbx_description
1 polymer ?
#
loop_
_entity_poly.entity_id
_entity_poly.type
_entity_poly.pdbx_seq_one_letter_code
_entity_poly.pdbx_strand_id
1 'polypeptide(L)' 'KASEAIKALYNADIEPSALQVSVTRKEFTGDFTLVVFPLLRLSHSTPENTGNAIGEWLKTNVPEISEYNCV' A
#
# COMPACT_ATOMS: atom_id res chain seq x y z
N LYS A 1 4.82 -0.44 -8.55
CA LYS A 1 5.39 -0.49 -7.19
C LYS A 1 4.40 -0.95 -6.13
N ALA A 2 3.26 -0.28 -5.90
CA ALA A 2 2.25 -0.78 -4.94
C ALA A 2 1.69 -2.17 -5.31
N SER A 3 1.38 -2.40 -6.59
CA SER A 3 0.96 -3.73 -7.10
C SER A 3 2.02 -4.82 -6.90
N GLU A 4 3.30 -4.48 -7.01
CA GLU A 4 4.41 -5.43 -6.80
C GLU A 4 4.53 -5.84 -5.35
N ALA A 5 4.38 -4.89 -4.41
CA ALA A 5 4.36 -5.19 -2.98
C ALA A 5 3.24 -6.18 -2.64
N ILE A 6 2.05 -5.96 -3.20
CA ILE A 6 0.89 -6.81 -2.97
C ILE A 6 1.10 -8.20 -3.57
N LYS A 7 1.67 -8.26 -4.78
CA LYS A 7 2.02 -9.52 -5.42
C LYS A 7 3.08 -10.29 -4.64
N ALA A 8 4.05 -9.61 -4.03
CA ALA A 8 5.07 -10.24 -3.22
C ALA A 8 4.54 -10.70 -1.85
N LEU A 9 3.69 -9.90 -1.19
CA LEU A 9 3.16 -10.20 0.15
C LEU A 9 2.02 -11.22 0.13
N TYR A 10 1.11 -11.11 -0.85
CA TYR A 10 -0.13 -11.88 -0.90
C TYR A 10 -0.20 -12.82 -2.09
N ASN A 11 0.85 -12.90 -2.90
CA ASN A 11 0.87 -13.68 -4.15
C ASN A 11 -0.31 -13.37 -5.09
N ALA A 12 -0.87 -12.18 -4.95
CA ALA A 12 -2.06 -11.72 -5.63
C ALA A 12 -1.68 -10.71 -6.71
N ASP A 13 -2.04 -11.02 -7.96
CA ASP A 13 -1.87 -10.09 -9.06
C ASP A 13 -3.03 -9.10 -9.06
N ILE A 14 -2.77 -7.86 -8.66
CA ILE A 14 -3.76 -6.79 -8.64
C ILE A 14 -3.41 -5.79 -9.72
N GLU A 15 -4.40 -5.53 -10.58
CA GLU A 15 -4.27 -4.46 -11.56
C GLU A 15 -4.14 -3.10 -10.87
N PRO A 16 -3.24 -2.23 -11.33
CA PRO A 16 -3.14 -0.87 -10.82
C PRO A 16 -4.46 -0.09 -10.96
N SER A 17 -5.31 -0.45 -11.93
CA SER A 17 -6.67 0.09 -12.08
C SER A 17 -7.60 -0.25 -10.91
N ALA A 18 -7.34 -1.35 -10.19
CA ALA A 18 -8.08 -1.74 -8.99
C ALA A 18 -7.51 -1.09 -7.72
N LEU A 19 -6.30 -0.53 -7.78
CA LEU A 19 -5.69 0.23 -6.68
C LEU A 19 -6.20 1.66 -6.73
N GLN A 20 -7.09 2.00 -5.81
CA GLN A 20 -7.49 3.39 -5.61
C GLN A 20 -6.35 4.14 -4.93
N VAL A 21 -5.66 4.97 -5.71
CA VAL A 21 -4.66 5.91 -5.22
C VAL A 21 -5.24 7.32 -5.32
N SER A 22 -5.21 8.07 -4.23
CA SER A 22 -5.59 9.49 -4.19
C SER A 22 -4.41 10.35 -3.79
N VAL A 23 -4.40 11.60 -4.25
CA VAL A 23 -3.43 12.60 -3.77
C VAL A 23 -3.67 12.80 -2.28
N THR A 24 -2.62 12.66 -1.49
CA THR A 24 -2.68 12.82 -0.05
C THR A 24 -3.11 14.25 0.27
N ARG A 25 -4.07 14.41 1.18
CA ARG A 25 -4.47 15.74 1.64
C ARG A 25 -3.28 16.42 2.30
N LYS A 26 -3.14 17.73 2.14
CA LYS A 26 -2.06 18.54 2.73
C LYS A 26 -1.86 18.35 4.25
N GLU A 27 -2.84 17.78 4.94
CA GLU A 27 -2.79 17.47 6.37
C GLU A 27 -2.00 16.19 6.70
N PHE A 28 -1.68 15.35 5.69
CA PHE A 28 -0.94 14.11 5.85
C PHE A 28 0.36 14.13 5.06
N THR A 29 1.39 13.47 5.59
CA THR A 29 2.72 13.39 4.98
C THR A 29 2.76 12.28 3.92
N GLY A 30 3.00 12.66 2.67
CA GLY A 30 3.17 11.75 1.53
C GLY A 30 2.55 12.31 0.26
N ASP A 31 3.01 11.88 -0.91
CA ASP A 31 2.47 12.37 -2.20
C ASP A 31 1.17 11.68 -2.57
N PHE A 32 1.04 10.40 -2.21
CA PHE A 32 -0.06 9.54 -2.61
C PHE A 32 -0.55 8.67 -1.44
N THR A 33 -1.87 8.52 -1.33
CA THR A 33 -2.57 7.64 -0.38
C THR A 33 -3.18 6.47 -1.12
N LEU A 34 -2.84 5.24 -0.71
CA LEU A 34 -3.36 4.00 -1.29
C LEU A 34 -4.50 3.45 -0.44
N VAL A 35 -5.62 3.11 -1.07
CA VAL A 35 -6.76 2.46 -0.41
C VAL A 35 -6.52 0.95 -0.35
N VAL A 36 -6.37 0.42 0.87
CA VAL A 36 -6.12 -1.01 1.13
C VAL A 36 -7.39 -1.84 1.33
N PHE A 37 -8.58 -1.22 1.36
CA PHE A 37 -9.86 -1.91 1.47
C PHE A 37 -10.06 -3.12 0.54
N PRO A 38 -9.77 -3.03 -0.78
CA PRO A 38 -9.90 -4.19 -1.66
C PRO A 38 -8.91 -5.31 -1.32
N LEU A 39 -7.81 -4.98 -0.64
CA LEU A 39 -6.75 -5.89 -0.22
C LEU A 39 -7.08 -6.62 1.09
N LEU A 40 -8.05 -6.14 1.87
CA LEU A 40 -8.49 -6.82 3.10
C LEU A 40 -8.95 -8.24 2.82
N ARG A 41 -9.61 -8.43 1.67
CA ARG A 41 -10.05 -9.75 1.20
C ARG A 41 -8.90 -10.69 0.83
N LEU A 42 -7.73 -10.15 0.53
CA LEU A 42 -6.54 -10.93 0.16
C LEU A 42 -5.61 -11.14 1.35
N SER A 43 -5.44 -10.09 2.16
CA SER A 43 -4.58 -10.12 3.35
C SER A 43 -5.20 -10.82 4.55
N HIS A 44 -6.53 -11.00 4.54
CA HIS A 44 -7.30 -11.52 5.68
C HIS A 44 -6.97 -10.81 7.01
N SER A 45 -6.53 -9.54 6.92
CA SER A 45 -6.00 -8.74 8.03
C SER A 45 -6.69 -7.38 8.08
N THR A 46 -6.45 -6.63 9.15
CA THR A 46 -6.96 -5.26 9.31
C THR A 46 -6.29 -4.29 8.32
N PRO A 47 -6.97 -3.20 7.93
CA PRO A 47 -6.42 -2.22 6.99
C PRO A 47 -5.08 -1.63 7.47
N GLU A 48 -4.94 -1.36 8.76
CA GLU A 48 -3.66 -0.93 9.33
C GLU A 48 -2.53 -1.94 9.11
N ASN A 49 -2.76 -3.24 9.39
CA ASN A 49 -1.74 -4.27 9.18
C ASN A 49 -1.41 -4.46 7.69
N THR A 50 -2.43 -4.47 6.83
CA THR A 50 -2.24 -4.58 5.38
C THR A 50 -1.44 -3.40 4.85
N GLY A 51 -1.77 -2.18 5.30
CA GLY A 51 -1.06 -0.96 4.97
C GLY A 51 0.37 -0.97 5.47
N ASN A 52 0.61 -1.41 6.72
CA ASN A 52 1.94 -1.55 7.29
C ASN A 52 2.80 -2.54 6.51
N ALA A 53 2.28 -3.74 6.21
CA ALA A 53 3.01 -4.75 5.47
C ALA A 53 3.41 -4.23 4.08
N ILE A 54 2.48 -3.58 3.36
CA ILE A 54 2.73 -3.00 2.04
C ILE A 54 3.74 -1.85 2.15
N GLY A 55 3.57 -0.96 3.12
CA GLY A 55 4.45 0.18 3.36
C GLY A 55 5.87 -0.23 3.74
N GLU A 56 6.01 -1.22 4.61
CA GLU A 56 7.30 -1.79 5.03
C GLU A 56 8.00 -2.48 3.86
N TRP A 57 7.25 -3.26 3.06
CA TRP A 57 7.79 -3.89 1.87
C TRP A 57 8.25 -2.85 0.86
N LEU A 58 7.46 -1.79 0.64
CA LEU A 58 7.80 -0.67 -0.23
C LEU A 58 9.03 0.06 0.25
N LYS A 59 9.14 0.40 1.54
CA LYS A 59 10.32 1.04 2.12
C LYS A 59 11.58 0.17 1.99
N THR A 60 11.42 -1.15 2.15
CA THR A 60 12.54 -2.10 2.08
C THR A 60 13.00 -2.34 0.63
N ASN A 61 12.07 -2.43 -0.31
CA ASN A 61 12.37 -2.80 -1.71
C ASN A 61 12.49 -1.59 -2.65
N VAL A 62 11.93 -0.44 -2.27
CA VAL A 62 11.93 0.79 -3.05
C VAL A 62 12.74 1.84 -2.29
N PRO A 63 14.02 2.05 -2.64
CA PRO A 63 14.86 3.03 -1.94
C PRO A 63 14.39 4.49 -2.12
N GLU A 64 13.49 4.74 -3.08
CA GLU A 64 12.84 6.06 -3.26
C GLU A 64 11.77 6.34 -2.17
N ILE A 65 11.29 5.31 -1.46
CA ILE A 65 10.29 5.46 -0.40
C ILE A 65 11.02 5.54 0.94
N SER A 66 11.13 6.75 1.47
CA SER A 66 11.78 7.01 2.77
C SER A 66 10.84 6.73 3.95
N GLU A 67 9.56 7.05 3.79
CA GLU A 67 8.56 6.96 4.84
C GLU A 67 7.21 6.56 4.27
N TYR A 68 6.40 5.87 5.08
CA TYR A 68 5.03 5.52 4.75
C TYR A 68 4.16 5.80 5.98
N ASN A 69 2.90 6.13 5.74
CA ASN A 69 1.94 6.38 6.79
C ASN A 69 0.70 5.51 6.54
N CYS A 70 0.33 4.70 7.53
CA CYS A 70 -0.90 3.90 7.52
C CYS A 70 -1.87 4.47 8.56
N VAL A 71 -3.05 4.87 8.10
CA VAL A 71 -4.15 5.42 8.92
C VAL A 71 -5.48 4.81 8.50
#